data_AF-A0A526RXZ1-F1
#
_entry.id   AF-A0A526RXZ1-F1
#
_cell.length_a   1.000
_cell.length_b   1.000
_cell.length_c   1.000
_cell.angle_alpha   90.00
_cell.angle_beta   90.00
_cell.angle_gamma   90.00
#
_symmetry.space_group_name_H-M   'P 1'
#
loop_
_entity.id
_entity.type
_entity.pdbx_description
1 polymer ?
#
loop_
_entity_poly.entity_id
_entity_poly.type
_entity_poly.pdbx_seq_one_letter_code
_entity_poly.pdbx_strand_id
1 'polypeptide(L)'
;MKGEPQVIERLNEALFLELGAVNQYWVHYRLLEDWGYTKLAKKERAESIEEMQHADRLVARIIFLEGHPNLQSVAPLRIGQNVKEVLESDLAGEYDARTAYKR
;
A
#
# COMPACT_ATOMS: atom_id res chain seq x y z
N MET A 1 -16.67 17.31 -10.23
CA MET A 1 -15.77 18.26 -10.93
C MET A 1 -14.95 17.43 -11.88
N LYS A 2 -15.13 17.55 -13.20
CA LYS A 2 -14.44 16.69 -14.16
C LYS A 2 -12.91 16.87 -14.10
N GLY A 3 -12.20 15.83 -13.69
CA GLY A 3 -10.74 15.82 -13.60
C GLY A 3 -10.06 15.56 -14.94
N GLU A 4 -8.75 15.82 -14.99
CA GLU A 4 -7.91 15.45 -16.12
C GLU A 4 -7.70 13.92 -16.14
N PRO A 5 -7.86 13.25 -17.30
CA PRO A 5 -7.70 11.79 -17.39
C PRO A 5 -6.35 11.27 -16.89
N GLN A 6 -5.26 11.99 -17.19
CA GLN A 6 -3.90 11.57 -16.77
C GLN A 6 -3.74 11.64 -15.25
N VAL A 7 -4.35 12.61 -14.57
CA VAL A 7 -4.35 12.68 -13.10
C VAL A 7 -5.12 11.50 -12.51
N ILE A 8 -6.28 11.14 -13.08
CA ILE A 8 -7.06 9.98 -12.63
C ILE A 8 -6.30 8.67 -12.82
N GLU A 9 -5.54 8.55 -13.91
CA GLU A 9 -4.65 7.40 -14.15
C GLU A 9 -3.57 7.31 -13.07
N ARG A 10 -2.86 8.40 -12.77
CA ARG A 10 -1.84 8.44 -11.70
C ARG A 10 -2.41 8.14 -10.32
N LEU A 11 -3.62 8.62 -10.02
CA LEU A 11 -4.27 8.30 -8.75
C LEU A 11 -4.63 6.81 -8.65
N ASN A 12 -5.01 6.17 -9.76
CA ASN A 12 -5.24 4.73 -9.79
C ASN A 12 -3.94 3.93 -9.70
N GLU A 13 -2.84 4.40 -10.29
CA GLU A 13 -1.51 3.80 -10.10
C GLU A 13 -1.08 3.87 -8.63
N ALA A 14 -1.27 5.01 -7.96
CA ALA A 14 -1.01 5.14 -6.54
C ALA A 14 -1.91 4.19 -5.72
N LEU A 15 -3.21 4.13 -6.02
CA LEU A 15 -4.14 3.24 -5.34
C LEU A 15 -3.73 1.76 -5.48
N PHE A 16 -3.26 1.35 -6.65
CA PHE A 16 -2.74 0.00 -6.89
C PHE A 16 -1.54 -0.34 -6.00
N LEU A 17 -0.65 0.62 -5.76
CA LEU A 17 0.50 0.47 -4.87
C LEU A 17 0.06 0.42 -3.40
N GLU A 18 -0.83 1.31 -2.97
CA GLU A 18 -1.33 1.30 -1.57
C GLU A 18 -2.06 -0.01 -1.25
N LEU A 19 -2.86 -0.56 -2.16
CA LEU A 19 -3.52 -1.85 -1.92
C LEU A 19 -2.52 -3.02 -1.83
N GLY A 20 -1.39 -2.92 -2.54
CA GLY A 20 -0.28 -3.85 -2.38
C GLY A 20 0.36 -3.73 -0.99
N ALA A 21 0.68 -2.50 -0.57
CA ALA A 21 1.28 -2.21 0.73
C ALA A 21 0.37 -2.62 1.90
N VAL A 22 -0.94 -2.31 1.85
CA VAL A 22 -1.95 -2.76 2.82
C VAL A 22 -1.83 -4.27 3.04
N ASN A 23 -1.86 -5.05 1.97
CA ASN A 23 -1.83 -6.51 2.05
C ASN A 23 -0.47 -7.04 2.53
N GLN A 24 0.64 -6.48 2.04
CA GLN A 24 1.99 -6.89 2.42
C GLN A 24 2.23 -6.67 3.92
N TYR A 25 1.98 -5.45 4.40
CA TYR A 25 2.09 -5.11 5.81
C TYR A 25 1.16 -5.96 6.70
N TRP A 26 -0.05 -6.29 6.23
CA TRP A 26 -0.98 -7.11 7.01
C TRP A 26 -0.50 -8.57 7.14
N VAL A 27 0.09 -9.13 6.09
CA VAL A 27 0.68 -10.47 6.13
C VAL A 27 1.92 -10.46 7.03
N HIS A 28 2.82 -9.47 6.89
CA HIS A 28 3.99 -9.34 7.74
C HIS A 28 3.65 -9.14 9.21
N TYR A 29 2.61 -8.35 9.52
CA TYR A 29 2.04 -8.24 10.86
C TYR A 29 1.74 -9.63 11.45
N ARG A 30 0.99 -10.47 10.73
CA ARG A 30 0.59 -11.80 11.22
C ARG A 30 1.75 -12.77 11.36
N LEU A 31 2.70 -12.74 10.42
CA LEU A 31 3.92 -13.54 10.52
C LEU A 31 4.76 -13.14 11.75
N LEU A 32 4.99 -11.85 11.95
CA LEU A 32 5.77 -11.35 13.08
C LEU A 32 5.05 -11.60 14.42
N GLU A 33 3.73 -11.55 14.45
CA GLU A 33 2.92 -11.89 15.62
C GLU A 33 3.08 -13.38 15.98
N ASP A 34 2.95 -14.27 14.99
CA ASP A 34 3.13 -15.72 15.15
C ASP A 34 4.56 -16.09 15.60
N TRP A 35 5.58 -15.43 15.03
CA TRP A 35 6.97 -15.60 15.42
C TRP A 35 7.32 -14.99 16.79
N GLY A 36 6.37 -14.34 17.48
CA GLY A 36 6.55 -13.77 18.81
C GLY A 36 7.17 -12.37 18.84
N TYR A 37 7.42 -11.73 17.70
CA TYR A 37 7.98 -10.38 17.58
C TYR A 37 6.90 -9.30 17.73
N THR A 38 6.17 -9.32 18.86
CA THR A 38 4.96 -8.50 19.10
C THR A 38 5.16 -6.99 18.94
N LYS A 39 6.36 -6.46 19.18
CA LYS A 39 6.65 -5.02 18.96
C LYS A 39 6.68 -4.66 17.47
N LEU A 40 7.32 -5.50 16.65
CA LEU A 40 7.35 -5.32 15.19
C LEU A 40 5.95 -5.54 14.62
N ALA A 41 5.27 -6.59 15.03
CA ALA A 41 3.89 -6.89 14.64
C ALA A 41 2.95 -5.69 14.86
N LYS A 42 3.03 -5.03 16.02
CA LYS A 42 2.23 -3.81 16.30
C LYS A 42 2.54 -2.65 15.36
N LYS A 43 3.80 -2.50 14.94
CA LYS A 43 4.22 -1.45 13.99
C LYS A 43 3.71 -1.78 12.59
N GLU A 44 3.92 -2.99 12.08
CA GLU A 44 3.39 -3.42 10.76
C GLU A 44 1.87 -3.28 10.66
N ARG A 45 1.16 -3.62 11.74
CA ARG A 45 -0.30 -3.44 11.79
C ARG A 45 -0.68 -1.96 11.69
N ALA A 46 0.09 -1.07 12.32
CA ALA A 46 -0.15 0.36 12.26
C ALA A 46 0.11 0.90 10.84
N GLU A 47 1.22 0.50 10.20
CA GLU A 47 1.54 0.90 8.82
C GLU A 47 0.44 0.42 7.85
N SER A 48 0.02 -0.84 7.93
CA SER A 48 -1.06 -1.35 7.08
C SER A 48 -2.34 -0.52 7.20
N ILE A 49 -2.70 -0.09 8.41
CA ILE A 49 -3.88 0.78 8.65
C ILE A 49 -3.64 2.19 8.10
N GLU A 50 -2.43 2.71 8.18
CA GLU A 50 -2.07 3.99 7.56
C GLU A 50 -2.26 3.92 6.04
N GLU A 51 -1.80 2.84 5.39
CA GLU A 51 -2.02 2.65 3.96
C GLU A 51 -3.50 2.45 3.58
N MET A 52 -4.31 1.86 4.46
CA MET A 52 -5.77 1.83 4.26
C MET A 52 -6.36 3.24 4.22
N GLN A 53 -5.84 4.17 5.03
CA GLN A 53 -6.27 5.57 5.01
C GLN A 53 -5.76 6.31 3.77
N HIS A 54 -4.58 5.99 3.26
CA HIS A 54 -4.10 6.53 1.99
C HIS A 54 -4.96 6.06 0.82
N ALA A 55 -5.27 4.76 0.75
CA ALA A 55 -6.18 4.19 -0.24
C ALA A 55 -7.57 4.85 -0.20
N ASP A 56 -8.14 5.09 0.99
CA ASP A 56 -9.42 5.78 1.13
C ASP A 56 -9.39 7.21 0.56
N ARG A 57 -8.35 7.98 0.87
CA ARG A 57 -8.18 9.35 0.33
C ARG A 57 -8.07 9.33 -1.20
N LEU A 58 -7.35 8.35 -1.77
CA LEU A 58 -7.22 8.20 -3.22
C LEU A 58 -8.55 7.84 -3.88
N VAL A 59 -9.29 6.87 -3.32
CA VAL A 59 -10.62 6.48 -3.80
C VAL A 59 -11.57 7.68 -3.78
N ALA A 60 -11.65 8.39 -2.66
CA ALA A 60 -12.48 9.58 -2.54
C ALA A 60 -12.10 10.65 -3.56
N ARG A 61 -10.80 10.84 -3.80
CA ARG A 61 -10.30 11.82 -4.78
C ARG A 61 -10.63 11.44 -6.21
N ILE A 62 -10.47 10.17 -6.58
CA ILE A 62 -10.81 9.66 -7.92
C ILE A 62 -12.31 9.87 -8.20
N ILE A 63 -13.17 9.50 -7.24
CA ILE A 63 -14.63 9.67 -7.36
C ILE A 63 -15.00 11.15 -7.50
N PHE A 64 -14.40 12.03 -6.68
CA PHE A 64 -14.65 13.48 -6.76
C PHE A 64 -14.30 14.07 -8.14
N LEU A 65 -13.26 13.52 -8.77
CA LEU A 65 -12.81 13.87 -10.12
C LEU A 65 -13.65 13.20 -11.24
N GLU A 66 -14.73 12.52 -10.88
CA GLU A 66 -15.62 11.78 -11.78
C GLU A 66 -14.93 10.60 -12.49
N GLY A 67 -13.86 10.07 -11.89
CA GLY A 67 -13.18 8.85 -12.33
C GLY A 67 -13.74 7.59 -11.66
N HIS A 68 -13.34 6.43 -12.16
CA HIS A 68 -13.66 5.13 -11.56
C HIS A 68 -12.43 4.56 -10.85
N PRO A 69 -12.45 4.39 -9.52
CA PRO A 69 -11.32 3.78 -8.81
C PRO A 69 -11.23 2.29 -9.13
N ASN A 70 -10.02 1.78 -9.31
CA ASN A 70 -9.75 0.37 -9.56
C ASN A 70 -9.11 -0.30 -8.34
N LEU A 71 -9.88 -1.17 -7.68
CA LEU A 71 -9.41 -1.98 -6.54
C LEU A 71 -9.35 -3.48 -6.90
N GLN A 72 -9.52 -3.84 -8.17
CA GLN A 72 -9.60 -5.24 -8.63
C GLN A 72 -8.23 -5.93 -8.63
N SER A 73 -7.15 -5.15 -8.67
CA SER A 73 -5.78 -5.63 -8.73
C SER A 73 -4.92 -4.88 -7.73
N VAL A 74 -3.90 -5.57 -7.22
CA VAL A 74 -2.95 -5.03 -6.24
C VAL A 74 -1.53 -5.25 -6.74
N ALA A 75 -0.59 -4.40 -6.32
CA ALA A 75 0.81 -4.58 -6.65
C ALA A 75 1.33 -5.96 -6.21
N PRO A 76 2.28 -6.56 -6.96
CA PRO A 76 2.90 -7.82 -6.56
C PRO A 76 3.47 -7.73 -5.14
N LEU A 77 3.10 -8.68 -4.29
CA LEU A 77 3.55 -8.71 -2.90
C LEU A 77 4.95 -9.33 -2.79
N ARG A 78 5.73 -8.84 -1.82
CA ARG A 78 7.04 -9.37 -1.42
C ARG A 78 6.93 -9.86 0.03
N ILE A 79 6.70 -11.16 0.21
CA ILE A 79 6.47 -11.72 1.54
C ILE A 79 7.76 -12.33 2.08
N GLY A 80 8.30 -11.74 3.14
CA GLY A 80 9.52 -12.22 3.79
C GLY A 80 9.30 -13.49 4.63
N GLN A 81 10.31 -14.36 4.67
CA GLN A 81 10.28 -15.62 5.45
C GLN A 81 11.05 -15.52 6.77
N ASN A 82 11.68 -14.37 7.03
CA ASN A 82 12.30 -14.03 8.31
C ASN A 82 12.24 -12.51 8.51
N VAL A 83 12.59 -12.05 9.71
CA VAL A 83 12.51 -10.62 10.09
C VAL A 83 13.28 -9.71 9.14
N LYS A 84 14.45 -10.13 8.65
CA LYS A 84 15.25 -9.32 7.73
C LYS A 84 14.54 -9.16 6.39
N GLU A 85 14.06 -10.27 5.82
CA GLU A 85 13.34 -10.24 4.54
C GLU A 85 12.03 -9.46 4.61
N VAL A 86 11.33 -9.48 5.75
CA VAL A 86 10.14 -8.63 5.99
C VAL A 86 10.51 -7.16 5.80
N LEU A 87 11.50 -6.68 6.57
CA LEU A 87 11.91 -5.28 6.54
C LEU A 87 12.49 -4.86 5.17
N GLU A 88 13.25 -5.73 4.51
CA GLU A 88 13.80 -5.47 3.18
C GLU A 88 12.71 -5.42 2.10
N SER A 89 11.69 -6.27 2.21
CA SER A 89 10.56 -6.32 1.29
C SER A 89 9.67 -5.09 1.40
N ASP A 90 9.41 -4.65 2.63
CA ASP A 90 8.63 -3.45 2.92
C ASP A 90 9.36 -2.19 2.44
N LEU A 91 10.66 -2.08 2.78
CA LEU A 91 11.50 -0.98 2.31
C LEU A 91 11.58 -0.90 0.78
N ALA A 92 11.64 -2.05 0.09
CA ALA A 92 11.62 -2.08 -1.36
C ALA A 92 10.29 -1.56 -1.91
N GLY A 93 9.15 -1.90 -1.28
CA GLY A 93 7.83 -1.37 -1.63
C GLY A 93 7.77 0.15 -1.49
N GLU A 94 8.28 0.68 -0.38
CA GLU A 94 8.36 2.13 -0.12
C GLU A 94 9.19 2.88 -1.18
N TYR A 95 10.29 2.29 -1.63
CA TYR A 95 11.10 2.90 -2.70
C TYR A 95 10.38 2.94 -4.04
N ASP A 96 9.60 1.91 -4.36
CA ASP A 96 8.78 1.87 -5.58
C ASP A 96 7.67 2.92 -5.52
N ALA A 97 6.93 2.97 -4.40
CA ALA A 97 5.88 3.97 -4.16
C ALA A 97 6.43 5.40 -4.27
N ARG A 98 7.51 5.71 -3.56
CA ARG A 98 8.17 7.02 -3.63
C ARG A 98 8.62 7.38 -5.04
N THR A 99 9.07 6.40 -5.82
CA THR A 99 9.51 6.64 -7.21
C THR A 99 8.33 6.92 -8.12
N ALA A 100 7.21 6.22 -7.94
CA ALA A 100 5.96 6.47 -8.66
C ALA A 100 5.40 7.86 -8.35
N TYR A 101 5.38 8.26 -7.07
CA TYR A 101 4.77 9.54 -6.64
C TYR A 101 5.53 10.79 -7.08
N LYS A 102 6.80 10.65 -7.51
CA LYS A 102 7.63 11.77 -7.97
C LYS A 102 7.49 12.07 -9.47
N ARG A 103 6.75 11.25 -10.22
CA ARG A 103 6.58 11.38 -11.67
C ARG A 103 5.29 12.10 -12.00
#